data_AF-A0A954N2T3-F1
#
_entry.id   AF-A0A954N2T3-F1
#
_cell.length_a   1.000
_cell.length_b   1.000
_cell.length_c   1.000
_cell.angle_alpha   90.00
_cell.angle_beta   90.00
_cell.angle_gamma   90.00
#
_symmetry.space_group_name_H-M   'P 1'
#
loop_
_entity.id
_entity.type
_entity.pdbx_description
1 polymer ?
#
loop_
_entity_poly.entity_id
_entity_poly.type
_entity_poly.pdbx_seq_one_letter_code
_entity_poly.pdbx_strand_id
1 'polypeptide(L)'
;MCGIVAYVGHREAAGVLLDGLHRLEYRGYDSAGLAVHARDDILLRKKTGRVVELERLIDQKPLRGATGIGHTRWATHGEANDVNSHPHIGGNGEVVVVHNGVIENYSPLRDHLQSLGYVFHSATDTEVVAHLIAQQLEE
;
A
#
# COMPACT_ATOMS: atom_id res chain seq x y z
N MET A 1 10.42 11.88 -3.25
CA MET A 1 10.92 10.49 -3.38
C MET A 1 10.25 9.69 -2.28
N CYS A 2 9.48 8.63 -2.50
CA CYS A 2 8.68 7.97 -1.45
C CYS A 2 9.48 7.26 -0.33
N GLY A 3 8.79 6.74 0.70
CA GLY A 3 9.36 5.97 1.82
C GLY A 3 8.65 4.62 2.02
N ILE A 4 9.41 3.57 2.33
CA ILE A 4 8.91 2.22 2.65
C ILE A 4 9.38 1.82 4.05
N VAL A 5 8.49 1.23 4.83
CA VAL A 5 8.81 0.56 6.10
C VAL A 5 8.13 -0.80 6.13
N ALA A 6 8.78 -1.79 6.72
CA ALA A 6 8.21 -3.10 7.00
C ALA A 6 8.61 -3.55 8.40
N TYR A 7 7.75 -4.32 9.05
CA TYR A 7 8.01 -4.90 10.35
C TYR A 7 7.51 -6.34 10.39
N VAL A 8 8.37 -7.23 10.90
CA VAL A 8 8.04 -8.60 11.26
C VAL A 8 8.61 -8.84 12.65
N GLY A 9 7.76 -9.19 13.61
CA GLY A 9 8.23 -9.44 14.96
C GLY A 9 7.12 -9.84 15.92
N HIS A 10 7.27 -9.44 17.19
CA HIS A 10 6.37 -9.83 18.28
C HIS A 10 5.56 -8.66 18.85
N ARG A 11 5.85 -7.42 18.45
CA ARG A 11 5.11 -6.21 18.86
C ARG A 11 3.95 -5.97 17.92
N GLU A 12 2.96 -5.19 18.35
CA GLU A 12 1.95 -4.63 17.45
C GLU A 12 2.61 -3.76 16.37
N ALA A 13 2.42 -4.14 15.10
CA ALA A 13 3.13 -3.56 13.97
C ALA A 13 2.75 -2.09 13.74
N ALA A 14 1.50 -1.71 13.97
CA ALA A 14 0.97 -0.40 13.65
C ALA A 14 1.82 0.75 14.21
N GLY A 15 2.20 0.68 15.49
CA GLY A 15 3.04 1.70 16.13
C GLY A 15 4.46 1.75 15.57
N VAL A 16 5.08 0.59 15.35
CA VAL A 16 6.44 0.51 14.77
C VAL A 16 6.47 1.07 13.35
N LEU A 17 5.43 0.77 12.56
CA LEU A 17 5.30 1.27 11.20
C LEU A 17 5.06 2.78 11.18
N LEU A 18 4.17 3.31 12.04
CA LEU A 18 3.94 4.75 12.18
C LEU A 18 5.22 5.52 12.54
N ASP A 19 5.99 5.04 13.52
CA ASP A 19 7.28 5.63 13.89
C ASP A 19 8.25 5.66 12.69
N GLY A 20 8.28 4.57 11.91
CA GLY A 20 9.06 4.47 10.70
C GLY A 20 8.61 5.45 9.61
N LEU A 21 7.30 5.59 9.41
CA LEU A 21 6.73 6.54 8.45
C LEU A 21 7.02 7.99 8.82
N HIS A 22 6.91 8.37 10.10
CA HIS A 22 7.27 9.70 10.58
C HIS A 22 8.73 10.06 10.25
N ARG A 23 9.65 9.10 10.39
CA ARG A 23 11.07 9.29 10.01
C ARG A 23 11.28 9.41 8.50
N LEU A 24 10.35 8.90 7.69
CA LEU A 24 10.40 8.93 6.23
C LEU A 24 9.48 10.00 5.61
N GLU A 25 8.76 10.79 6.40
CA GLU A 25 7.80 11.77 5.88
C GLU A 25 8.47 12.86 5.03
N TYR A 26 9.72 13.21 5.34
CA TYR A 26 10.50 14.18 4.54
C TYR A 26 10.72 13.75 3.09
N ARG A 27 10.54 12.46 2.79
CA ARG A 27 10.71 11.88 1.46
C ARG A 27 9.42 12.03 0.63
N GLY A 28 8.24 11.84 1.23
CA GLY A 28 6.93 12.01 0.59
C GLY A 28 5.83 12.24 1.61
N TYR A 29 4.88 13.13 1.30
CA TYR A 29 3.89 13.63 2.26
C TYR A 29 2.51 13.89 1.62
N ASP A 30 2.28 13.44 0.39
CA ASP A 30 0.99 13.60 -0.29
C ASP A 30 -0.05 12.59 0.24
N SER A 31 0.42 11.43 0.70
CA SER A 31 -0.39 10.39 1.33
C SER A 31 0.48 9.39 2.08
N ALA A 32 -0.14 8.62 2.98
CA ALA A 32 0.49 7.51 3.68
C ALA A 32 -0.50 6.35 3.89
N GLY A 33 0.02 5.15 4.08
CA GLY A 33 -0.82 4.01 4.45
C GLY A 33 -0.06 2.83 5.03
N LEU A 34 -0.79 1.97 5.73
CA LEU A 34 -0.33 0.73 6.34
C LEU A 34 -1.18 -0.46 5.90
N ALA A 35 -0.54 -1.63 5.80
CA ALA A 35 -1.18 -2.94 5.83
C ALA A 35 -0.63 -3.73 7.01
N VAL A 36 -1.51 -4.36 7.78
CA VAL A 36 -1.13 -5.28 8.86
C VAL A 36 -1.82 -6.61 8.65
N HIS A 37 -1.03 -7.68 8.72
CA HIS A 37 -1.53 -9.05 8.67
C HIS A 37 -2.12 -9.43 10.04
N ALA A 38 -3.40 -9.72 10.06
CA ALA A 38 -4.20 -9.97 11.25
C ALA A 38 -4.84 -11.36 11.18
N ARG A 39 -4.14 -12.37 11.73
CA ARG A 39 -4.55 -13.79 11.68
C ARG A 39 -4.75 -14.29 10.25
N ASP A 40 -5.99 -14.26 9.77
CA ASP A 40 -6.42 -14.77 8.46
C ASP A 40 -6.80 -13.63 7.49
N ASP A 41 -6.70 -12.37 7.94
CA ASP A 41 -7.07 -11.19 7.15
C ASP A 41 -5.90 -10.22 6.99
N ILE A 42 -5.97 -9.35 5.98
CA ILE A 42 -5.10 -8.19 5.84
C ILE A 42 -5.91 -6.92 6.06
N LEU A 43 -5.51 -6.13 7.05
CA LEU A 43 -6.17 -4.89 7.42
C LEU A 43 -5.42 -3.69 6.84
N LEU A 44 -6.11 -2.87 6.04
CA LEU A 44 -5.53 -1.72 5.35
C LEU A 44 -6.05 -0.39 5.90
N ARG A 45 -5.18 0.59 6.12
CA ARG A 45 -5.55 1.99 6.37
C ARG A 45 -4.69 2.90 5.51
N LYS A 46 -5.33 3.80 4.78
CA LYS A 46 -4.66 4.74 3.89
C LYS A 46 -5.30 6.10 4.04
N LYS A 47 -4.50 7.15 3.97
CA LYS A 47 -4.98 8.52 4.07
C LYS A 47 -4.13 9.48 3.26
N THR A 48 -4.82 10.36 2.54
CA THR A 48 -4.23 11.52 1.86
C THR A 48 -3.76 12.53 2.89
N GLY A 49 -2.66 13.19 2.58
CA GLY A 49 -1.97 14.13 3.46
C GLY A 49 -0.82 13.48 4.23
N ARG A 50 -0.44 14.16 5.30
CA ARG A 50 0.71 13.80 6.14
C ARG A 50 0.45 12.56 6.99
N VAL A 51 1.52 11.96 7.52
CA VAL A 51 1.46 10.74 8.35
C VAL A 51 0.51 10.92 9.55
N VAL A 52 0.41 12.14 10.09
CA VAL A 52 -0.52 12.47 11.18
C VAL A 52 -2.00 12.20 10.83
N GLU A 53 -2.41 12.33 9.56
CA GLU A 53 -3.79 12.03 9.15
C GLU A 53 -4.06 10.52 9.16
N LEU A 54 -3.06 9.72 8.79
CA LEU A 54 -3.11 8.26 8.89
C LEU A 54 -3.11 7.81 10.36
N GLU A 55 -2.29 8.44 11.20
CA GLU A 55 -2.24 8.18 12.64
C GLU A 55 -3.62 8.40 13.29
N ARG A 56 -4.27 9.53 13.03
CA ARG A 56 -5.65 9.79 13.49
C ARG A 56 -6.65 8.73 13.02
N LEU A 57 -6.51 8.25 11.78
CA LEU A 57 -7.36 7.18 11.27
C LEU A 57 -7.12 5.85 12.00
N ILE A 58 -5.87 5.54 12.34
CA ILE A 58 -5.51 4.33 13.09
C ILE A 58 -5.99 4.42 14.53
N ASP A 59 -5.92 5.59 15.17
CA ASP A 59 -6.49 5.81 16.51
C ASP A 59 -8.00 5.50 16.55
N GLN A 60 -8.73 5.91 15.49
CA GLN A 60 -10.17 5.64 15.35
C GLN A 60 -10.48 4.20 14.93
N LYS A 61 -9.62 3.60 14.09
CA LYS A 61 -9.82 2.26 13.51
C LYS A 61 -8.52 1.45 13.60
N PRO A 62 -8.19 0.93 14.80
CA PRO A 62 -6.91 0.29 15.05
C PRO A 62 -6.60 -0.89 14.12
N LEU A 63 -5.32 -1.05 13.82
CA LEU A 63 -4.75 -2.20 13.11
C LEU A 63 -4.05 -3.10 14.13
N ARG A 64 -4.41 -4.38 14.18
CA ARG A 64 -3.84 -5.34 15.13
C ARG A 64 -3.13 -6.47 14.38
N GLY A 65 -1.92 -6.82 14.81
CA GLY A 65 -1.08 -7.83 14.19
C GLY A 65 0.40 -7.49 14.30
N ALA A 66 1.25 -8.51 14.21
CA ALA A 66 2.69 -8.38 14.47
C ALA A 66 3.56 -8.27 13.20
N THR A 67 2.93 -8.33 12.03
CA THR A 67 3.57 -8.23 10.72
C THR A 67 2.84 -7.20 9.87
N GLY A 68 3.58 -6.30 9.23
CA GLY A 68 2.96 -5.33 8.34
C GLY A 68 3.97 -4.51 7.54
N ILE A 69 3.43 -3.73 6.62
CA ILE A 69 4.17 -2.83 5.74
C ILE A 69 3.51 -1.45 5.75
N GLY A 70 4.29 -0.43 5.47
CA GLY A 70 3.85 0.95 5.41
C GLY A 70 4.55 1.73 4.31
N HIS A 71 3.88 2.78 3.85
CA HIS A 71 4.40 3.65 2.79
C HIS A 71 4.05 5.12 3.03
N THR A 72 5.00 6.00 2.68
CA THR A 72 4.74 7.42 2.44
C THR A 72 4.94 7.73 0.96
N ARG A 73 3.97 8.40 0.36
CA ARG A 73 3.89 8.60 -1.09
C ARG A 73 4.10 10.06 -1.48
N TRP A 74 4.89 10.23 -2.53
CA TRP A 74 4.93 11.42 -3.38
C TRP A 74 4.27 11.04 -4.70
N ALA A 75 3.17 11.68 -5.07
CA ALA A 75 2.36 11.27 -6.22
C ALA A 75 3.10 11.53 -7.55
N THR A 76 3.22 10.51 -8.39
CA THR A 76 3.76 10.59 -9.76
C THR A 76 2.69 10.23 -10.80
N HIS A 77 2.06 9.06 -10.64
CA HIS A 77 0.91 8.61 -11.44
C HIS A 77 -0.37 8.60 -10.61
N GLY A 78 -1.43 9.26 -11.12
CA GLY A 78 -2.69 9.42 -10.39
C GLY A 78 -2.59 10.46 -9.27
N GLU A 79 -3.69 11.17 -9.06
CA GLU A 79 -3.78 12.22 -8.04
C GLU A 79 -3.55 11.66 -6.62
N ALA A 80 -3.21 12.56 -5.69
CA ALA A 80 -3.14 12.25 -4.28
C ALA A 80 -4.55 12.08 -3.71
N ASN A 81 -4.97 10.83 -3.51
CA ASN A 81 -6.22 10.46 -2.85
C ASN A 81 -6.05 9.15 -2.07
N ASP A 82 -7.03 8.80 -1.23
CA ASP A 82 -6.96 7.61 -0.37
C ASP A 82 -6.85 6.30 -1.19
N VAL A 83 -7.41 6.27 -2.40
CA VAL A 83 -7.42 5.11 -3.31
C VAL A 83 -6.04 4.85 -3.91
N ASN A 84 -5.40 5.89 -4.44
CA ASN A 84 -4.07 5.86 -5.05
C ASN A 84 -2.92 5.84 -4.02
N SER A 85 -3.24 6.01 -2.75
CA SER A 85 -2.27 5.80 -1.67
C SER A 85 -1.84 4.33 -1.64
N HIS A 86 -0.59 4.06 -1.30
CA HIS A 86 -0.12 2.71 -1.02
C HIS A 86 -0.52 2.31 0.41
N PRO A 87 -0.58 1.01 0.75
CA PRO A 87 -0.36 -0.17 -0.10
C PRO A 87 -1.49 -0.46 -1.12
N HIS A 88 -1.16 -1.22 -2.17
CA HIS A 88 -2.10 -1.74 -3.16
C HIS A 88 -2.37 -3.23 -2.95
N ILE A 89 -3.60 -3.64 -3.21
CA ILE A 89 -4.06 -5.03 -3.11
C ILE A 89 -4.11 -5.62 -4.51
N GLY A 90 -3.71 -6.87 -4.66
CA GLY A 90 -3.76 -7.65 -5.89
C GLY A 90 -4.66 -8.88 -5.74
N GLY A 91 -5.12 -9.39 -6.89
CA GLY A 91 -5.98 -10.56 -6.97
C GLY A 91 -7.31 -10.36 -6.25
N ASN A 92 -7.68 -11.34 -5.42
CA ASN A 92 -8.88 -11.33 -4.58
C ASN A 92 -8.62 -10.83 -3.15
N GLY A 93 -7.43 -10.29 -2.86
CA GLY A 93 -7.06 -9.81 -1.53
C GLY A 93 -5.78 -10.42 -0.96
N GLU A 94 -5.20 -11.40 -1.63
CA GLU A 94 -4.09 -12.21 -1.13
C GLU A 94 -2.71 -11.55 -1.27
N VAL A 95 -2.55 -10.59 -2.18
CA VAL A 95 -1.30 -9.86 -2.39
C VAL A 95 -1.44 -8.41 -1.94
N VAL A 96 -0.48 -7.92 -1.15
CA VAL A 96 -0.39 -6.50 -0.78
C VAL A 96 1.02 -5.96 -0.99
N VAL A 97 1.13 -4.86 -1.74
CA VAL A 97 2.40 -4.31 -2.21
C VAL A 97 2.54 -2.83 -1.89
N VAL A 98 3.76 -2.44 -1.53
CA VAL A 98 4.24 -1.04 -1.53
C VAL A 98 5.42 -0.94 -2.49
N HIS A 99 5.54 0.19 -3.18
CA HIS A 99 6.54 0.37 -4.23
C HIS A 99 7.11 1.79 -4.22
N ASN A 100 8.42 1.88 -4.46
CA ASN A 100 9.14 3.13 -4.72
C ASN A 100 9.81 3.01 -6.08
N GLY A 101 9.33 3.77 -7.05
CA GLY A 101 9.81 3.71 -8.43
C GLY A 101 8.69 4.06 -9.40
N VAL A 102 8.91 3.74 -10.66
CA VAL A 102 7.91 3.87 -11.73
C VAL A 102 7.98 2.58 -12.56
N ILE A 103 6.82 1.98 -12.83
CA ILE A 103 6.72 0.86 -13.77
C ILE A 103 6.36 1.42 -15.14
N GLU A 104 7.35 1.59 -16.01
CA GLU A 104 7.19 2.32 -17.27
C GLU A 104 6.21 1.64 -18.25
N ASN A 105 6.11 0.32 -18.19
CA ASN A 105 5.23 -0.50 -19.03
C ASN A 105 3.92 -0.91 -18.33
N TYR A 106 3.46 -0.16 -17.32
CA TYR A 106 2.24 -0.50 -16.57
C TYR A 106 0.97 -0.51 -17.44
N SER A 107 0.89 0.33 -18.47
CA SER A 107 -0.30 0.43 -19.34
C SER A 107 -0.59 -0.88 -20.09
N PRO A 108 0.34 -1.44 -20.91
CA PRO A 108 0.06 -2.70 -21.59
C PRO A 108 -0.14 -3.88 -20.63
N LEU A 109 0.51 -3.87 -19.45
CA LEU A 109 0.29 -4.88 -18.42
C LEU A 109 -1.10 -4.79 -17.79
N ARG A 110 -1.58 -3.56 -17.53
CA ARG A 110 -2.95 -3.31 -17.05
C ARG A 110 -3.97 -3.81 -18.06
N ASP A 111 -3.81 -3.48 -19.34
CA ASP A 111 -4.73 -3.91 -20.40
C ASP A 111 -4.81 -5.44 -20.47
N HIS A 112 -3.66 -6.12 -20.39
CA HIS A 112 -3.59 -7.58 -20.35
C HIS A 112 -4.33 -8.16 -19.13
N LEU A 113 -4.04 -7.68 -17.92
CA LEU A 113 -4.70 -8.16 -16.70
C LEU A 113 -6.21 -7.90 -16.71
N GLN A 114 -6.66 -6.76 -17.24
CA GLN A 114 -8.08 -6.47 -17.42
C GLN A 114 -8.74 -7.44 -18.39
N SER A 115 -8.06 -7.84 -19.47
CA SER A 115 -8.54 -8.88 -20.40
C SER A 115 -8.71 -10.26 -19.75
N LEU A 116 -7.96 -10.52 -18.67
CA LEU A 116 -8.06 -11.73 -17.85
C LEU A 116 -9.13 -11.62 -16.75
N GLY A 117 -9.76 -10.44 -16.60
CA GLY A 117 -10.86 -10.21 -15.66
C GLY A 117 -10.48 -9.51 -14.35
N TYR A 118 -9.22 -9.11 -14.16
CA TYR A 118 -8.82 -8.35 -12.97
C TYR A 118 -9.45 -6.93 -12.96
N VAL A 119 -10.02 -6.55 -11.82
CA VAL A 119 -10.63 -5.23 -11.61
C VAL A 119 -9.64 -4.30 -10.93
N PHE A 120 -9.32 -3.18 -11.58
CA PHE A 120 -8.46 -2.14 -11.03
C PHE A 120 -9.28 -1.06 -10.33
N HIS A 121 -8.84 -0.64 -9.16
CA HIS A 121 -9.49 0.39 -8.35
C HIS A 121 -8.71 1.71 -8.32
N SER A 122 -7.41 1.67 -8.62
CA SER A 122 -6.54 2.84 -8.63
C SER A 122 -6.04 3.20 -10.03
N ALA A 123 -5.52 4.41 -10.15
CA ALA A 123 -4.81 4.88 -11.34
C ALA A 123 -3.29 4.62 -11.26
N THR A 124 -2.83 3.87 -10.26
CA THR A 124 -1.40 3.66 -10.02
C THR A 124 -0.84 2.53 -10.87
N ASP A 125 0.44 2.66 -11.17
CA ASP A 125 1.27 1.60 -11.75
C ASP A 125 1.50 0.45 -10.77
N THR A 126 1.50 0.73 -9.48
CA THR A 126 1.80 -0.25 -8.42
C THR A 126 0.70 -1.30 -8.26
N GLU A 127 -0.56 -0.97 -8.48
CA GLU A 127 -1.65 -1.95 -8.49
C GLU A 127 -1.49 -3.00 -9.58
N VAL A 128 -0.87 -2.64 -10.72
CA VAL A 128 -0.55 -3.60 -11.80
C VAL A 128 0.41 -4.67 -11.28
N VAL A 129 1.42 -4.29 -10.52
CA VAL A 129 2.37 -5.23 -9.91
C VAL A 129 1.66 -6.14 -8.90
N ALA A 130 0.74 -5.61 -8.11
CA ALA A 130 -0.01 -6.42 -7.14
C ALA A 130 -0.84 -7.50 -7.84
N HIS A 131 -1.60 -7.14 -8.89
CA HIS A 131 -2.35 -8.13 -9.68
C HIS A 131 -1.46 -9.10 -10.44
N LEU A 132 -0.34 -8.64 -10.99
CA LEU A 132 0.58 -9.51 -11.72
C LEU A 132 1.19 -10.59 -10.80
N ILE A 133 1.56 -10.22 -9.57
CA ILE A 133 2.03 -11.20 -8.59
C ILE A 133 0.91 -12.19 -8.23
N ALA A 134 -0.32 -11.69 -8.02
CA ALA A 134 -1.46 -12.55 -7.72
C ALA A 134 -1.73 -13.57 -8.82
N GLN A 135 -1.72 -13.15 -10.09
CA GLN A 135 -1.84 -14.03 -11.25
C GLN A 135 -0.81 -15.17 -11.22
N GLN A 136 0.44 -14.86 -10.88
CA GLN A 136 1.53 -15.85 -10.83
C GLN A 136 1.44 -16.80 -9.63
N LEU A 137 0.59 -16.53 -8.63
CA LEU A 137 0.33 -17.44 -7.51
C LEU A 137 -0.80 -18.44 -7.81
N GLU A 138 -1.63 -18.16 -8.82
CA GLU A 138 -2.70 -19.05 -9.28
C GLU A 138 -2.21 -20.12 -10.27
N GLU A 139 -1.04 -19.90 -10.89
CA GLU A 139 -0.36 -20.82 -11.82
C GLU A 139 0.45 -21.92 -11.09
#